data_AF-A0A0B6XXV2-F1
#
_entry.id   AF-A0A0B6XXV2-F1
#
_cell.length_a   1.000
_cell.length_b   1.000
_cell.length_c   1.000
_cell.angle_alpha   90.00
_cell.angle_beta   90.00
_cell.angle_gamma   90.00
#
_symmetry.space_group_name_H-M   'P 1'
#
loop_
_entity.id
_entity.type
_entity.pdbx_description
1 polymer ?
#
loop_
_entity_poly.entity_id
_entity_poly.type
_entity_poly.pdbx_seq_one_letter_code
_entity_poly.pdbx_strand_id
1 'polypeptide(L)'
;SEESSEQDGVGSRVEAQVNSKWYPGTVTEDNNKEGKWKVKFDHHPKDKYDKWFDKTGPQLRMLDIKKVPDLAPSSPSSQDAAEAPTSSTTTPAVTSQISEDIANGYRTCLRYFLPPQWIMDKDAITAMSLQELSDFPLDDFFDHYERGLRRLVSNFQTEATVKKQECDDTKTKLAAVRKLIVRLLKSTNEDFDIDPEESGDQVDDLLAACVRQATSQTS
;
A
#
# COMPACT_ATOMS: atom_id res chain seq x y z
N SER A 1 -17.37 -46.73 -27.19
CA SER A 1 -16.31 -47.40 -26.41
C SER A 1 -15.00 -46.93 -27.04
N GLU A 2 -14.07 -46.32 -26.36
CA GLU A 2 -13.82 -46.10 -24.94
C GLU A 2 -13.10 -44.75 -24.76
N GLU A 3 -13.35 -44.14 -23.60
CA GLU A 3 -12.45 -43.36 -22.75
C GLU A 3 -11.32 -42.52 -23.37
N SER A 4 -11.41 -41.22 -23.11
CA SER A 4 -10.24 -40.41 -22.76
C SER A 4 -10.62 -39.46 -21.63
N SER A 5 -10.79 -40.04 -20.44
CA SER A 5 -10.93 -39.38 -19.15
C SER A 5 -9.55 -39.21 -18.51
N GLU A 6 -8.78 -38.21 -18.93
CA GLU A 6 -7.44 -37.88 -18.41
C GLU A 6 -7.21 -36.38 -18.70
N GLN A 7 -7.05 -35.43 -17.78
CA GLN A 7 -6.73 -35.40 -16.36
C GLN A 7 -7.49 -34.22 -15.72
N ASP A 8 -8.65 -34.48 -15.11
CA ASP A 8 -9.37 -33.47 -14.32
C ASP A 8 -8.85 -33.49 -12.88
N GLY A 9 -7.68 -32.90 -12.66
CA GLY A 9 -7.01 -32.90 -11.36
C GLY A 9 -6.20 -31.64 -11.05
N VAL A 10 -5.66 -31.62 -9.82
CA VAL A 10 -4.75 -30.60 -9.29
C VAL A 10 -3.70 -30.20 -10.32
N GLY A 11 -3.62 -28.92 -10.65
CA GLY A 11 -2.77 -28.34 -11.69
C GLY A 11 -3.54 -27.76 -12.88
N SER A 12 -4.82 -28.10 -13.04
CA SER A 12 -5.65 -27.55 -14.12
C SER A 12 -5.96 -26.08 -13.91
N ARG A 13 -5.90 -25.31 -15.00
CA ARG A 13 -6.24 -23.88 -15.00
C ARG A 13 -7.75 -23.73 -15.16
N VAL A 14 -8.37 -22.99 -14.25
CA VAL A 14 -9.82 -22.83 -14.17
C VAL A 14 -10.16 -21.36 -13.94
N GLU A 15 -11.35 -20.96 -14.35
CA GLU A 15 -11.90 -19.67 -13.98
C GLU A 15 -13.06 -19.87 -13.04
N ALA A 16 -13.04 -19.17 -11.91
CA ALA A 16 -14.08 -19.23 -10.91
C ALA A 16 -14.78 -17.87 -10.77
N GLN A 17 -16.09 -17.91 -10.61
CA GLN A 17 -16.91 -16.72 -10.42
C GLN A 17 -16.88 -16.28 -8.95
N VAL A 18 -16.41 -15.06 -8.69
CA VAL A 18 -16.40 -14.44 -7.36
C VAL A 18 -17.05 -13.07 -7.48
N ASN A 19 -18.09 -12.80 -6.67
CA ASN A 19 -18.82 -11.52 -6.69
C ASN A 19 -19.27 -11.08 -8.11
N SER A 20 -19.82 -12.02 -8.88
CA SER A 20 -20.30 -11.81 -10.26
C SER A 20 -19.20 -11.48 -11.30
N LYS A 21 -17.92 -11.68 -10.97
CA LYS A 21 -16.79 -11.51 -11.88
C LYS A 21 -15.99 -12.81 -11.98
N TRP A 22 -15.54 -13.17 -13.18
CA TRP A 22 -14.74 -14.37 -13.43
C TRP A 22 -13.27 -14.06 -13.16
N TYR A 23 -12.61 -14.94 -12.43
CA TYR A 23 -11.19 -14.82 -12.08
C TYR A 23 -10.43 -16.09 -12.47
N PRO A 24 -9.28 -15.97 -13.16
CA PRO A 24 -8.43 -17.11 -13.49
C PRO A 24 -7.66 -17.58 -12.26
N GLY A 25 -7.55 -18.89 -12.12
CA GLY A 25 -6.79 -19.54 -11.08
C GLY A 25 -6.37 -20.94 -11.48
N THR A 26 -5.62 -21.57 -10.60
CA THR A 26 -5.11 -22.93 -10.78
C THR A 26 -5.66 -23.82 -9.66
N VAL A 27 -6.14 -25.01 -9.99
CA VAL A 27 -6.61 -25.98 -9.00
C VAL A 27 -5.40 -26.48 -8.21
N THR A 28 -5.35 -26.23 -6.92
CA THR A 28 -4.24 -26.65 -6.04
C THR A 28 -4.57 -27.91 -5.24
N GLU A 29 -5.84 -28.18 -4.99
CA GLU A 29 -6.29 -29.39 -4.27
C GLU A 29 -7.62 -29.88 -4.84
N ASP A 30 -7.76 -31.21 -4.96
CA ASP A 30 -8.99 -31.90 -5.33
C ASP A 30 -9.49 -32.71 -4.13
N ASN A 31 -10.67 -32.37 -3.61
CA ASN A 31 -11.37 -33.18 -2.63
C ASN A 31 -12.40 -34.08 -3.31
N ASN A 32 -11.94 -35.25 -3.75
CA ASN A 32 -12.75 -36.27 -4.42
C ASN A 32 -13.91 -36.80 -3.55
N LYS A 33 -13.85 -36.63 -2.21
CA LYS A 33 -14.94 -37.05 -1.30
C LYS A 33 -16.12 -36.07 -1.29
N GLU A 34 -15.87 -34.78 -1.52
CA GLU A 34 -16.91 -33.74 -1.56
C GLU A 34 -17.19 -33.21 -2.98
N GLY A 35 -16.42 -33.64 -3.99
CA GLY A 35 -16.54 -33.14 -5.36
C GLY A 35 -16.14 -31.67 -5.49
N LYS A 36 -15.20 -31.19 -4.66
CA LYS A 36 -14.79 -29.77 -4.61
C LYS A 36 -13.33 -29.58 -5.00
N TRP A 37 -13.07 -28.50 -5.73
CA TRP A 37 -11.75 -28.04 -6.12
C TRP A 37 -11.38 -26.76 -5.40
N LYS A 38 -10.16 -26.73 -4.84
CA LYS A 38 -9.57 -25.52 -4.29
C LYS A 38 -8.84 -24.78 -5.40
N VAL A 39 -9.28 -23.56 -5.68
CA VAL A 39 -8.71 -22.73 -6.75
C VAL A 39 -7.88 -21.61 -6.12
N LYS A 40 -6.60 -21.54 -6.50
CA LYS A 40 -5.69 -20.45 -6.16
C LYS A 40 -5.66 -19.43 -7.31
N PHE A 41 -6.00 -18.18 -7.03
CA PHE A 41 -6.12 -17.14 -8.06
C PHE A 41 -4.78 -16.50 -8.42
N ASP A 42 -4.49 -16.35 -9.72
CA ASP A 42 -3.18 -15.89 -10.23
C ASP A 42 -2.91 -14.39 -9.94
N HIS A 43 -3.95 -13.58 -9.75
CA HIS A 43 -3.85 -12.11 -9.75
C HIS A 43 -3.88 -11.46 -8.35
N HIS A 44 -3.80 -12.24 -7.26
CA HIS A 44 -3.73 -11.72 -5.88
C HIS A 44 -2.76 -12.55 -5.02
N PRO A 45 -1.53 -12.08 -4.78
CA PRO A 45 -0.56 -12.78 -3.92
C PRO A 45 -0.88 -12.68 -2.41
N LYS A 46 -2.05 -12.14 -2.03
CA LYS A 46 -2.58 -12.25 -0.66
C LYS A 46 -3.45 -13.51 -0.59
N ASP A 47 -2.89 -14.54 0.04
CA ASP A 47 -3.36 -15.92 0.30
C ASP A 47 -4.72 -16.03 1.06
N LYS A 48 -5.63 -15.05 0.93
CA LYS A 48 -6.94 -14.99 1.60
C LYS A 48 -8.12 -15.37 0.71
N TYR A 49 -7.89 -15.81 -0.52
CA TYR A 49 -8.94 -16.06 -1.51
C TYR A 49 -8.99 -17.48 -2.06
N ASP A 50 -8.18 -18.41 -1.54
CA ASP A 50 -8.33 -19.84 -1.84
C ASP A 50 -9.73 -20.29 -1.44
N LYS A 51 -10.56 -20.57 -2.43
CA LYS A 51 -11.94 -20.98 -2.24
C LYS A 51 -12.17 -22.36 -2.83
N TRP A 52 -12.97 -23.14 -2.10
CA TRP A 52 -13.48 -24.41 -2.56
C TRP A 52 -14.69 -24.16 -3.46
N PHE A 53 -14.66 -24.74 -4.66
CA PHE A 53 -15.72 -24.67 -5.65
C PHE A 53 -16.16 -26.08 -6.04
N ASP A 54 -17.45 -26.29 -6.27
CA ASP A 54 -17.96 -27.59 -6.69
C ASP A 54 -17.54 -27.89 -8.14
N LYS A 55 -17.03 -29.09 -8.41
CA LYS A 55 -16.50 -29.54 -9.71
C LYS A 55 -17.53 -29.45 -10.85
N THR A 56 -18.81 -29.55 -10.53
CA THR A 56 -19.94 -29.44 -11.46
C THR A 56 -20.80 -28.18 -11.25
N GLY A 57 -20.31 -27.23 -10.45
CA GLY A 57 -21.03 -25.98 -10.19
C GLY A 57 -20.98 -25.03 -11.41
N PRO A 58 -22.05 -24.26 -11.67
CA PRO A 58 -22.05 -23.24 -12.74
C PRO A 58 -21.09 -22.07 -12.47
N GLN A 59 -20.45 -22.06 -11.30
CA GLN A 59 -19.49 -21.06 -10.86
C GLN A 59 -18.05 -21.38 -11.27
N LEU A 60 -17.80 -22.55 -11.90
CA LEU A 60 -16.47 -22.99 -12.31
C LEU A 60 -16.47 -23.34 -13.80
N ARG A 61 -15.58 -22.72 -14.57
CA ARG A 61 -15.36 -23.04 -15.98
C ARG A 61 -13.93 -23.54 -16.15
N MET A 62 -13.79 -24.74 -16.74
CA MET A 62 -12.48 -25.24 -17.13
C MET A 62 -11.98 -24.46 -18.34
N LEU A 63 -10.78 -23.91 -18.24
CA LEU A 63 -10.08 -23.38 -19.40
C LEU A 63 -9.45 -24.58 -20.12
N ASP A 64 -10.05 -24.98 -21.23
CA ASP A 64 -9.50 -26.03 -22.08
C ASP A 64 -8.23 -25.49 -22.76
N ILE A 65 -7.05 -25.98 -22.36
CA ILE A 65 -5.73 -25.53 -22.88
C ILE A 65 -5.43 -26.20 -24.24
N LYS A 66 -6.42 -26.81 -24.92
CA LYS A 66 -6.25 -27.30 -26.30
C LYS A 66 -6.26 -26.17 -27.33
N LYS A 67 -5.25 -25.30 -27.30
CA LYS A 67 -4.66 -24.68 -28.50
C LYS A 67 -3.28 -24.08 -28.21
N VAL A 68 -2.31 -24.92 -27.89
CA VAL A 68 -0.89 -24.59 -28.08
C VAL A 68 -0.43 -25.38 -29.31
N PRO A 69 -0.15 -24.73 -30.46
CA PRO A 69 0.61 -25.39 -31.51
C PRO A 69 2.06 -25.42 -31.06
N ASP A 70 2.48 -26.61 -30.66
CA ASP A 70 3.86 -27.01 -30.43
C ASP A 70 4.67 -26.84 -31.73
N LEU A 71 5.64 -25.91 -31.73
CA LEU A 71 6.57 -25.69 -32.83
C LEU A 71 7.82 -26.55 -32.58
N ALA A 72 7.75 -27.83 -32.92
CA ALA A 72 8.92 -28.66 -33.16
C ALA A 72 9.30 -28.60 -34.67
N PRO A 73 10.58 -28.43 -35.03
CA PRO A 73 11.00 -28.21 -36.40
C PRO A 73 11.10 -29.54 -37.16
N SER A 74 10.34 -29.69 -38.23
CA SER A 74 10.54 -30.76 -39.22
C SER A 74 10.13 -30.25 -40.60
N SER A 75 11.12 -30.07 -41.48
CA SER A 75 10.97 -29.97 -42.93
C SER A 75 11.47 -31.28 -43.56
N PRO A 76 11.25 -31.56 -44.86
CA PRO A 76 10.15 -31.13 -45.75
C PRO A 76 9.50 -32.34 -46.49
N SER A 77 8.28 -32.20 -47.00
CA SER A 77 7.87 -32.90 -48.23
C SER A 77 6.68 -32.20 -48.91
N SER A 78 6.68 -32.27 -50.24
CA SER A 78 6.13 -31.33 -51.22
C SER A 78 4.63 -31.45 -51.59
N GLN A 79 4.14 -30.40 -52.30
CA GLN A 79 3.04 -30.34 -53.31
C GLN A 79 1.58 -30.42 -52.81
N ASP A 80 0.57 -29.70 -53.33
CA ASP A 80 0.41 -28.71 -54.41
C ASP A 80 -0.95 -27.96 -54.25
N ALA A 81 -1.02 -26.71 -54.73
CA ALA A 81 -2.17 -25.88 -55.17
C ALA A 81 -3.55 -25.84 -54.46
N ALA A 82 -3.96 -24.65 -53.96
CA ALA A 82 -5.08 -23.83 -54.49
C ALA A 82 -5.45 -22.63 -53.57
N GLU A 83 -5.98 -21.58 -54.21
CA GLU A 83 -6.18 -20.16 -53.83
C GLU A 83 -6.90 -19.75 -52.51
N ALA A 84 -6.48 -18.54 -52.08
CA ALA A 84 -7.19 -17.47 -51.35
C ALA A 84 -7.13 -17.42 -49.81
N PRO A 85 -7.18 -16.22 -49.18
CA PRO A 85 -6.51 -14.96 -49.50
C PRO A 85 -5.58 -14.50 -48.35
N THR A 86 -4.81 -13.46 -48.64
CA THR A 86 -3.97 -12.65 -47.74
C THR A 86 -4.49 -12.48 -46.30
N SER A 87 -3.73 -12.96 -45.31
CA SER A 87 -3.71 -12.38 -43.96
C SER A 87 -2.34 -12.60 -43.33
N SER A 88 -1.36 -11.94 -43.94
CA SER A 88 -0.10 -11.66 -43.27
C SER A 88 -0.18 -10.25 -42.67
N THR A 89 0.18 -10.16 -41.38
CA THR A 89 0.62 -8.94 -40.67
C THR A 89 -0.45 -8.09 -39.97
N THR A 90 -0.81 -8.46 -38.74
CA THR A 90 -1.25 -7.50 -37.71
C THR A 90 -0.63 -7.73 -36.32
N THR A 91 0.14 -8.80 -36.12
CA THR A 91 0.69 -9.17 -34.80
C THR A 91 1.74 -8.21 -34.18
N PRO A 92 2.66 -7.53 -34.91
CA PRO A 92 3.65 -6.68 -34.25
C PRO A 92 3.09 -5.36 -33.69
N ALA A 93 2.03 -4.82 -34.29
CA ALA A 93 1.47 -3.50 -33.92
C ALA A 93 0.71 -3.53 -32.59
N VAL A 94 0.05 -4.64 -32.26
CA VAL A 94 -0.68 -4.77 -30.98
C VAL A 94 0.30 -4.94 -29.82
N THR A 95 1.37 -5.71 -30.01
CA THR A 95 2.39 -5.91 -28.98
C THR A 95 3.17 -4.64 -28.68
N SER A 96 3.47 -3.82 -29.70
CA SER A 96 4.12 -2.51 -29.48
C SER A 96 3.22 -1.55 -28.69
N GLN A 97 1.93 -1.50 -29.01
CA GLN A 97 0.97 -0.64 -28.28
C GLN A 97 0.89 -0.99 -26.79
N ILE A 98 0.79 -2.29 -26.46
CA ILE A 98 0.76 -2.74 -25.06
C ILE A 98 2.06 -2.38 -24.34
N SER A 99 3.21 -2.50 -25.01
CA SER A 99 4.51 -2.14 -24.41
C SER A 99 4.62 -0.65 -24.11
N GLU A 100 4.07 0.21 -24.98
CA GLU A 100 4.03 1.66 -24.76
C GLU A 100 3.10 2.04 -23.62
N ASP A 101 1.94 1.39 -23.50
CA ASP A 101 0.99 1.62 -22.40
C ASP A 101 1.60 1.24 -21.04
N ILE A 102 2.30 0.10 -20.98
CA ILE A 102 3.04 -0.32 -19.78
C ILE A 102 4.15 0.68 -19.47
N ALA A 103 4.93 1.10 -20.46
CA ALA A 103 5.99 2.09 -20.28
C ALA A 103 5.43 3.42 -19.76
N ASN A 104 4.29 3.88 -20.28
CA ASN A 104 3.59 5.08 -19.81
C ASN A 104 3.11 4.95 -18.37
N GLY A 105 2.55 3.80 -18.00
CA GLY A 105 2.20 3.49 -16.61
C GLY A 105 3.43 3.53 -15.70
N TYR A 106 4.54 2.97 -16.15
CA TYR A 106 5.79 2.92 -15.41
C TYR A 106 6.42 4.32 -15.20
N ARG A 107 6.51 5.15 -16.26
CA ARG A 107 6.91 6.58 -16.15
C ARG A 107 6.02 7.33 -15.16
N THR A 108 4.71 7.07 -15.23
CA THR A 108 3.74 7.68 -14.32
C THR A 108 4.05 7.30 -12.87
N CYS A 109 4.22 6.01 -12.57
CA CYS A 109 4.58 5.53 -11.24
C CYS A 109 5.87 6.19 -10.72
N LEU A 110 6.95 6.17 -11.50
CA LEU A 110 8.23 6.75 -11.09
C LEU A 110 8.12 8.27 -10.81
N ARG A 111 7.32 9.00 -11.60
CA ARG A 111 7.09 10.44 -11.42
C ARG A 111 6.30 10.75 -10.14
N TYR A 112 5.34 9.90 -9.77
CA TYR A 112 4.55 10.07 -8.55
C TYR A 112 5.36 9.74 -7.29
N PHE A 113 6.20 8.71 -7.35
CA PHE A 113 7.02 8.26 -6.23
C PHE A 113 8.45 8.82 -6.25
N LEU A 114 8.69 9.91 -7.00
CA LEU A 114 10.01 10.49 -7.17
C LEU A 114 10.59 10.94 -5.81
N PRO A 115 11.71 10.37 -5.35
CA PRO A 115 12.34 10.77 -4.10
C PRO A 115 12.78 12.23 -4.14
N PRO A 116 12.69 12.97 -3.01
CA PRO A 116 13.35 14.26 -2.89
C PRO A 116 14.85 14.11 -3.17
N GLN A 117 15.43 15.00 -3.97
CA GLN A 117 16.86 14.98 -4.36
C GLN A 117 17.28 13.82 -5.27
N TRP A 118 16.33 13.13 -5.91
CA TRP A 118 16.69 12.20 -6.98
C TRP A 118 17.41 12.93 -8.11
N ILE A 119 18.39 12.27 -8.73
CA ILE A 119 19.26 12.87 -9.76
C ILE A 119 18.51 13.27 -11.04
N MET A 120 17.31 12.71 -11.23
CA MET A 120 16.47 12.90 -12.41
C MET A 120 15.18 13.60 -12.02
N ASP A 121 14.74 14.55 -12.83
CA ASP A 121 13.48 15.26 -12.62
C ASP A 121 12.28 14.56 -13.29
N LYS A 122 11.09 15.13 -13.08
CA LYS A 122 9.84 14.56 -13.59
C LYS A 122 9.74 14.56 -15.11
N ASP A 123 10.35 15.55 -15.76
CA ASP A 123 10.27 15.72 -17.21
C ASP A 123 11.23 14.75 -17.89
N ALA A 124 12.43 14.57 -17.34
CA ALA A 124 13.39 13.56 -17.76
C ALA A 124 12.81 12.14 -17.64
N ILE A 125 12.10 11.82 -16.55
CA ILE A 125 11.40 10.52 -16.41
C ILE A 125 10.31 10.34 -17.48
N THR A 126 9.60 11.42 -17.82
CA THR A 126 8.52 11.39 -18.82
C THR A 126 9.08 11.19 -20.23
N ALA A 127 10.27 11.71 -20.51
CA ALA A 127 10.92 11.64 -21.82
C ALA A 127 11.71 10.33 -22.05
N MET A 128 11.93 9.49 -21.03
CA MET A 128 12.71 8.25 -21.17
C MET A 128 12.15 7.32 -22.24
N SER A 129 13.02 6.70 -23.02
CA SER A 129 12.71 5.63 -23.97
C SER A 129 12.38 4.30 -23.26
N LEU A 130 11.90 3.30 -24.00
CA LEU A 130 11.65 1.95 -23.46
C LEU A 130 12.93 1.29 -22.92
N GLN A 131 14.07 1.52 -23.56
CA GLN A 131 15.37 0.99 -23.14
C GLN A 131 15.85 1.66 -21.84
N GLU A 132 15.73 2.98 -21.74
CA GLU A 132 16.10 3.68 -20.51
C GLU A 132 15.21 3.29 -19.33
N LEU A 133 13.93 3.01 -19.59
CA LEU A 133 13.03 2.48 -18.56
C LEU A 133 13.39 1.05 -18.14
N SER A 134 13.85 0.20 -19.06
CA SER A 134 14.27 -1.16 -18.71
C SER A 134 15.55 -1.18 -17.88
N ASP A 135 16.46 -0.24 -18.16
CA ASP A 135 17.75 -0.13 -17.48
C ASP A 135 17.65 0.79 -16.24
N PHE A 136 16.46 1.27 -15.90
CA PHE A 136 16.25 2.19 -14.80
C PHE A 136 16.59 1.51 -13.45
N PRO A 137 17.45 2.10 -12.61
CA PRO A 137 17.92 1.48 -11.37
C PRO A 137 16.85 1.54 -10.28
N LEU A 138 15.89 0.62 -10.34
CA LEU A 138 14.75 0.55 -9.41
C LEU A 138 15.18 0.38 -7.95
N ASP A 139 16.20 -0.44 -7.70
CA ASP A 139 16.67 -0.72 -6.35
C ASP A 139 17.17 0.57 -5.68
N ASP A 140 18.04 1.32 -6.36
CA ASP A 140 18.56 2.59 -5.86
C ASP A 140 17.46 3.65 -5.69
N PHE A 141 16.49 3.67 -6.61
CA PHE A 141 15.34 4.56 -6.57
C PHE A 141 14.48 4.30 -5.33
N PHE A 142 14.12 3.03 -5.08
CA PHE A 142 13.32 2.66 -3.92
C PHE A 142 14.10 2.78 -2.61
N ASP A 143 15.40 2.52 -2.61
CA ASP A 143 16.27 2.75 -1.45
C ASP A 143 16.32 4.24 -1.06
N HIS A 144 16.44 5.14 -2.04
CA HIS A 144 16.36 6.58 -1.79
C HIS A 144 14.98 7.00 -1.27
N TYR A 145 13.91 6.47 -1.88
CA TYR A 145 12.55 6.72 -1.44
C TYR A 145 12.34 6.30 0.01
N GLU A 146 12.70 5.05 0.34
CA GLU A 146 12.54 4.48 1.67
C GLU A 146 13.38 5.23 2.71
N ARG A 147 14.64 5.55 2.39
CA ARG A 147 15.50 6.35 3.27
C ARG A 147 14.89 7.72 3.55
N GLY A 148 14.30 8.35 2.54
CA GLY A 148 13.55 9.60 2.68
C GLY A 148 12.37 9.46 3.64
N LEU A 149 11.55 8.42 3.49
CA LEU A 149 10.42 8.15 4.37
C LEU A 149 10.85 7.85 5.81
N ARG A 150 11.86 6.99 6.01
CA ARG A 150 12.41 6.68 7.34
C ARG A 150 12.92 7.94 8.03
N ARG A 151 13.63 8.81 7.30
CA ARG A 151 14.11 10.10 7.82
C ARG A 151 12.95 11.02 8.19
N LEU A 152 11.94 11.14 7.33
CA LEU A 152 10.76 11.98 7.59
C LEU A 152 10.04 11.54 8.87
N VAL A 153 9.76 10.24 9.01
CA VAL A 153 9.12 9.67 10.20
C VAL A 153 9.98 9.88 11.44
N SER A 154 11.29 9.64 11.35
CA SER A 154 12.22 9.85 12.45
C SER A 154 12.27 11.30 12.91
N ASN A 155 12.23 12.26 11.98
CA ASN A 155 12.17 13.69 12.31
C ASN A 155 10.89 14.03 13.07
N PHE A 156 9.72 13.58 12.58
CA PHE A 156 8.44 13.82 13.27
C PHE A 156 8.40 13.19 14.66
N GLN A 157 8.93 11.98 14.83
CA GLN A 157 9.01 11.32 16.13
C GLN A 157 9.91 12.10 17.10
N THR A 158 11.06 12.58 16.61
CA THR A 158 11.99 13.38 17.40
C THR A 158 11.34 14.70 17.80
N GLU A 159 10.73 15.42 16.86
CA GLU A 159 10.03 16.68 17.12
C GLU A 159 8.88 16.50 18.12
N ALA A 160 8.06 15.45 17.95
CA ALA A 160 6.99 15.13 18.88
C ALA A 160 7.51 14.82 20.30
N THR A 161 8.64 14.13 20.40
CA THR A 161 9.29 13.81 21.69
C THR A 161 9.82 15.06 22.36
N VAL A 162 10.53 15.93 21.62
CA VAL A 162 11.03 17.21 22.14
C VAL A 162 9.87 18.07 22.61
N LYS A 163 8.83 18.20 21.79
CA LYS A 163 7.65 19.02 22.13
C LYS A 163 6.89 18.49 23.34
N LYS A 164 6.83 17.16 23.50
CA LYS A 164 6.28 16.54 24.72
C LYS A 164 7.13 16.89 25.95
N GLN A 165 8.45 16.77 25.85
CA GLN A 165 9.36 17.11 26.95
C GLN A 165 9.24 18.58 27.35
N GLU A 166 9.19 19.50 26.37
CA GLU A 166 8.99 20.93 26.63
C GLU A 166 7.65 21.21 27.33
N CYS A 167 6.59 20.50 26.95
CA CYS A 167 5.27 20.59 27.60
C CYS A 167 5.34 20.11 29.06
N ASP A 168 5.94 18.96 29.30
CA ASP A 168 6.09 18.38 30.64
C ASP A 168 6.97 19.28 31.53
N ASP A 169 8.04 19.86 31.00
CA ASP A 169 8.90 20.83 31.70
C ASP A 169 8.13 22.11 32.05
N THR A 170 7.33 22.62 31.11
CA THR A 170 6.50 23.82 31.33
C THR A 170 5.44 23.57 32.39
N LYS A 171 4.78 22.40 32.35
CA LYS A 171 3.82 21.97 33.36
C LYS A 171 4.46 21.87 34.74
N THR A 172 5.67 21.31 34.82
CA THR A 172 6.43 21.20 36.08
C THR A 172 6.80 22.58 36.63
N LYS A 173 7.28 23.50 35.77
CA LYS A 173 7.58 24.88 36.17
C LYS A 173 6.34 25.61 36.66
N LEU A 174 5.21 25.47 35.95
CA LEU A 174 3.94 26.07 36.35
C LEU A 174 3.48 25.56 37.73
N ALA A 175 3.53 24.25 37.95
CA ALA A 175 3.22 23.64 39.24
C ALA A 175 4.12 24.17 40.37
N ALA A 176 5.43 24.31 40.12
CA ALA A 176 6.37 24.90 41.08
C ALA A 176 6.06 26.37 41.41
N VAL A 177 5.66 27.17 40.41
CA VAL A 177 5.23 28.57 40.60
C VAL A 177 3.93 28.64 41.41
N ARG A 178 2.92 27.81 41.10
CA ARG A 178 1.68 27.72 41.88
C ARG A 178 1.94 27.35 43.33
N LYS A 179 2.85 26.39 43.60
CA LYS A 179 3.33 26.05 44.95
C LYS A 179 4.02 27.22 45.67
N LEU A 180 4.78 28.05 44.96
CA LEU A 180 5.39 29.26 45.53
C LEU A 180 4.32 30.30 45.90
N ILE A 181 3.34 30.53 45.04
CA ILE A 181 2.22 31.45 45.28
C ILE A 181 1.42 31.02 46.50
N VAL A 182 1.02 29.74 46.60
CA VAL A 182 0.28 29.24 47.77
C VAL A 182 1.09 29.43 49.07
N ARG A 183 2.41 29.21 49.06
CA ARG A 183 3.26 29.48 50.22
C ARG A 183 3.26 30.96 50.62
N LEU A 184 3.32 31.87 49.64
CA LEU A 184 3.24 33.31 49.90
C LEU A 184 1.87 33.73 50.46
N LEU A 185 0.79 33.21 49.89
CA LEU A 185 -0.57 33.46 50.37
C LEU A 185 -0.76 32.96 51.81
N LYS A 186 -0.33 31.72 52.11
CA LYS A 186 -0.32 31.16 53.48
C LYS A 186 0.49 32.01 54.45
N SER A 187 1.62 32.59 54.01
CA SER A 187 2.42 33.47 54.86
C SER A 187 1.76 34.82 55.17
N THR A 188 0.79 35.25 54.36
CA THR A 188 0.05 36.50 54.55
C THR A 188 -1.27 36.26 55.30
N ASN A 189 -1.87 35.08 55.12
CA ASN A 189 -3.10 34.65 55.79
C ASN A 189 -3.11 33.12 55.96
N GLU A 190 -3.06 32.62 57.19
CA GLU A 190 -2.84 31.18 57.48
C GLU A 190 -4.04 30.28 57.09
N ASP A 191 -5.23 30.84 56.91
CA ASP A 191 -6.47 30.10 56.59
C ASP A 191 -6.56 29.62 55.12
N PHE A 192 -5.56 29.88 54.28
CA PHE A 192 -5.57 29.43 52.89
C PHE A 192 -5.24 27.94 52.77
N ASP A 193 -6.24 27.07 52.69
CA ASP A 193 -6.05 25.64 52.41
C ASP A 193 -6.42 25.28 50.96
N ILE A 194 -5.48 25.48 50.04
CA ILE A 194 -5.62 25.12 48.62
C ILE A 194 -4.45 24.20 48.24
N ASP A 195 -4.76 23.06 47.61
CA ASP A 195 -3.75 22.20 46.99
C ASP A 195 -3.38 22.75 45.59
N PRO A 196 -2.14 23.24 45.40
CA PRO A 196 -1.69 23.79 44.11
C PRO A 196 -1.56 22.75 42.99
N GLU A 197 -1.51 21.45 43.30
CA GLU A 197 -1.37 20.39 42.30
C GLU A 197 -2.72 19.88 41.77
N GLU A 198 -3.76 19.86 42.61
CA GLU A 198 -5.11 19.43 42.25
C GLU A 198 -5.99 20.60 41.79
N SER A 199 -5.80 21.78 42.38
CA SER A 199 -6.64 22.97 42.18
C SER A 199 -5.84 24.17 41.68
N GLY A 200 -4.87 23.96 40.79
CA GLY A 200 -3.99 25.01 40.28
C GLY A 200 -4.73 26.21 39.65
N ASP A 201 -5.87 25.99 39.01
CA ASP A 201 -6.66 27.08 38.40
C ASP A 201 -7.31 27.97 39.47
N GLN A 202 -7.66 27.41 40.64
CA GLN A 202 -8.14 28.20 41.79
C GLN A 202 -7.04 29.10 42.36
N VAL A 203 -5.78 28.63 42.35
CA VAL A 203 -4.63 29.44 42.74
C VAL A 203 -4.47 30.64 41.79
N ASP A 204 -4.63 30.40 40.48
CA ASP A 204 -4.53 31.44 39.46
C ASP A 204 -5.68 32.47 39.56
N ASP A 205 -6.92 32.00 39.77
CA ASP A 205 -8.10 32.86 39.96
C ASP A 205 -7.99 33.74 41.21
N LEU A 206 -7.51 33.15 42.32
CA LEU A 206 -7.29 33.86 43.57
C LEU A 206 -6.19 34.90 43.43
N LEU A 207 -5.07 34.55 42.80
CA LEU A 207 -4.01 35.50 42.49
C LEU A 207 -4.55 36.67 41.65
N ALA A 208 -5.33 36.38 40.62
CA ALA A 208 -5.95 37.39 39.78
C ALA A 208 -6.89 38.31 40.59
N ALA A 209 -7.65 37.76 41.55
CA ALA A 209 -8.49 38.55 42.45
C ALA A 209 -7.67 39.46 43.38
N CYS A 210 -6.59 38.94 43.98
CA CYS A 210 -5.69 39.73 44.82
C CYS A 210 -5.04 40.88 44.05
N VAL A 211 -4.58 40.63 42.81
CA VAL A 211 -4.00 41.68 41.95
C VAL A 211 -5.04 42.75 41.62
N ARG A 212 -6.27 42.36 41.24
CA ARG A 212 -7.35 43.32 41.00
C ARG A 212 -7.60 44.20 42.23
N GLN A 213 -7.75 43.60 43.41
CA GLN A 213 -7.98 44.34 44.65
C GLN A 213 -6.84 45.32 44.98
N ALA A 214 -5.59 44.91 44.84
CA ALA A 214 -4.43 45.77 45.08
C ALA A 214 -4.38 46.95 44.10
N THR A 215 -4.66 46.72 42.81
CA THR A 215 -4.67 47.79 41.80
C THR A 215 -5.84 48.77 41.97
N SER A 216 -7.00 48.30 42.43
CA SER A 216 -8.17 49.16 42.71
C SER A 216 -8.01 50.03 43.96
N GLN A 217 -7.15 49.65 44.92
CA GLN A 217 -6.86 50.45 46.11
C GLN A 217 -5.80 51.54 45.89
N THR A 218 -5.11 51.53 44.74
CA THR A 218 -4.01 52.45 44.42
C THR A 218 -4.41 53.54 43.40
N SER A 219 -5.66 53.54 42.93
CA SER A 219 -6.26 54.57 42.06
C SER A 219 -7.28 55.40 42.83
#